data_AF-A4BVV4-F1
#
_entry.id   AF-A4BVV4-F1
#
_cell.length_a   1.000
_cell.length_b   1.000
_cell.length_c   1.000
_cell.angle_alpha   90.00
_cell.angle_beta   90.00
_cell.angle_gamma   90.00
#
_symmetry.space_group_name_H-M   'P 1'
#
loop_
_entity.id
_entity.type
_entity.pdbx_description
1 polymer ?
#
loop_
_entity_poly.entity_id
_entity_poly.type
_entity_poly.pdbx_seq_one_letter_code
_entity_poly.pdbx_strand_id
1 'polypeptide(L)'
;MTRAAFTCTARSGAARAGELTVRGRTLQTPAFLPVGTYGAVKGLHPGTIRDHGAGMILANACHLHDRPGADVVASLGGLHAFMGWDGLILTDSGGFQVFSMMDIASLDEDGVTFRSPINGRPLRLGPDEVVDVQLALDSDIAMVFDHCPALPAPRR
;
A
#
# COMPACT_ATOMS: atom_id res chain seq x y z
N MET A 1 -20.04 11.04 -9.86
CA MET A 1 -18.66 11.49 -10.14
C MET A 1 -17.77 10.26 -10.19
N THR A 2 -16.93 10.12 -11.21
CA THR A 2 -16.08 8.93 -11.40
C THR A 2 -15.07 8.83 -10.26
N ARG A 3 -15.08 7.71 -9.51
CA ARG A 3 -14.23 7.50 -8.32
C ARG A 3 -12.74 7.38 -8.68
N ALA A 4 -12.46 6.88 -9.89
CA ALA A 4 -11.14 6.89 -10.52
C ALA A 4 -11.28 6.97 -12.06
N ALA A 5 -10.33 7.62 -12.73
CA ALA A 5 -10.25 7.69 -14.19
C ALA A 5 -8.78 7.72 -14.64
N PHE A 6 -8.46 7.04 -15.74
CA PHE A 6 -7.14 7.08 -16.36
C PHE A 6 -7.27 7.51 -17.82
N THR A 7 -6.42 8.43 -18.27
CA THR A 7 -6.36 8.88 -19.67
C THR A 7 -4.92 8.83 -20.17
N CYS A 8 -4.68 8.13 -21.28
CA CYS A 8 -3.39 8.14 -21.94
C CYS A 8 -3.28 9.38 -22.83
N THR A 9 -2.33 10.27 -22.56
CA THR A 9 -2.17 11.57 -23.24
C THR A 9 -1.18 11.50 -24.40
N ALA A 10 -0.20 10.60 -24.33
CA ALA A 10 0.76 10.38 -25.41
C ALA A 10 1.33 8.96 -25.39
N ARG A 11 1.84 8.50 -26.54
CA ARG A 11 2.48 7.19 -26.69
C ARG A 11 3.75 7.30 -27.54
N SER A 12 4.75 6.48 -27.21
CA SER A 12 5.93 6.25 -28.03
C SER A 12 6.28 4.76 -27.98
N GLY A 13 5.93 4.02 -29.04
CA GLY A 13 5.97 2.55 -29.01
C GLY A 13 5.09 1.98 -27.89
N ALA A 14 5.69 1.21 -26.98
CA ALA A 14 5.00 0.68 -25.79
C ALA A 14 4.93 1.67 -24.61
N ALA A 15 5.70 2.75 -24.62
CA ALA A 15 5.70 3.76 -23.56
C ALA A 15 4.44 4.62 -23.63
N ARG A 16 3.90 4.97 -22.45
CA ARG A 16 2.64 5.72 -22.28
C ARG A 16 2.86 6.84 -21.28
N ALA A 17 2.50 8.05 -21.67
CA ALA A 17 2.24 9.14 -20.74
C ALA A 17 0.73 9.26 -20.52
N GLY A 18 0.32 9.68 -19.33
CA GLY A 18 -1.10 9.79 -19.01
C GLY A 18 -1.39 10.39 -17.66
N GLU A 19 -2.67 10.57 -17.40
CA GLU A 19 -3.19 11.19 -16.18
C GLU A 19 -4.07 10.18 -15.44
N LEU A 20 -3.77 9.95 -14.17
CA LEU A 20 -4.57 9.16 -13.26
C LEU A 20 -5.27 10.12 -12.29
N THR A 21 -6.60 10.16 -12.33
CA THR A 21 -7.41 10.91 -11.37
C THR A 21 -8.08 9.95 -10.40
N VAL A 22 -7.85 10.12 -9.11
CA VAL A 22 -8.46 9.32 -8.04
C VAL A 22 -8.96 10.27 -6.96
N ARG A 23 -10.22 10.10 -6.51
CA ARG A 23 -10.83 10.95 -5.47
C ARG A 23 -10.65 12.47 -5.73
N GLY A 24 -10.67 12.87 -7.00
CA GLY A 24 -10.52 14.28 -7.42
C GLY A 24 -9.09 14.81 -7.47
N ARG A 25 -8.07 14.00 -7.13
CA ARG A 25 -6.65 14.34 -7.28
C ARG A 25 -6.07 13.72 -8.53
N THR A 26 -5.25 14.45 -9.27
CA THR A 26 -4.63 13.99 -10.53
C THR A 26 -3.14 13.79 -10.37
N LEU A 27 -2.63 12.65 -10.85
CA LEU A 27 -1.23 12.25 -10.90
C LEU A 27 -0.81 12.02 -12.36
N GLN A 28 0.36 12.53 -12.73
CA GLN A 28 0.97 12.26 -14.04
C GLN A 28 1.68 10.91 -14.02
N THR A 29 1.56 10.15 -15.11
CA THR A 29 2.20 8.85 -15.32
C THR A 29 3.14 8.92 -16.53
N PRO A 30 4.31 8.24 -16.51
CA PRO A 30 4.80 7.31 -15.48
C PRO A 30 5.09 7.99 -14.14
N ALA A 31 4.77 7.33 -13.03
CA ALA A 31 4.94 7.87 -11.69
C ALA A 31 5.89 6.97 -10.87
N PHE A 32 6.76 7.59 -10.10
CA PHE A 32 7.53 6.93 -9.05
C PHE A 32 6.88 7.21 -7.69
N LEU A 33 6.73 6.18 -6.87
CA LEU A 33 6.09 6.28 -5.56
C LEU A 33 7.15 6.08 -4.46
N PRO A 34 7.47 7.10 -3.66
CA PRO A 34 8.23 6.92 -2.43
C PRO A 34 7.52 5.94 -1.50
N VAL A 35 8.28 5.06 -0.86
CA VAL A 35 7.73 4.01 0.02
C VAL A 35 7.75 4.49 1.47
N GLY A 36 6.56 4.55 2.07
CA GLY A 36 6.32 4.82 3.47
C GLY A 36 6.15 3.54 4.28
N THR A 37 6.87 3.43 5.39
CA THR A 37 6.74 2.34 6.36
C THR A 37 6.43 2.94 7.73
N TYR A 38 5.48 2.35 8.46
CA TYR A 38 4.98 2.91 9.73
C TYR A 38 4.49 4.37 9.62
N GLY A 39 3.85 4.71 8.50
CA GLY A 39 3.26 6.03 8.29
C GLY A 39 4.27 7.14 8.00
N ALA A 40 5.49 6.82 7.55
CA ALA A 40 6.46 7.81 7.13
C ALA A 40 7.38 7.30 6.02
N VAL A 41 7.80 8.19 5.12
CA VAL A 41 8.96 7.93 4.25
C VAL A 41 10.21 8.26 5.06
N LYS A 42 11.09 7.27 5.21
CA LYS A 42 12.19 7.35 6.17
C LYS A 42 13.12 8.53 5.86
N GLY A 43 13.26 9.44 6.83
CA GLY A 43 14.19 10.56 6.77
C GLY A 43 13.68 11.78 5.99
N LEU A 44 12.44 11.78 5.51
CA LEU A 44 11.86 12.89 4.76
C LEU A 44 10.58 13.40 5.40
N HIS A 45 10.46 14.72 5.52
CA HIS A 45 9.20 15.36 5.87
C HIS A 45 8.25 15.31 4.66
N PRO A 46 6.92 15.15 4.86
CA PRO A 46 5.92 15.14 3.77
C PRO A 46 6.06 16.32 2.79
N GLY A 47 6.36 17.51 3.29
CA GLY A 47 6.62 18.69 2.45
C GLY A 47 7.78 18.49 1.46
N THR A 48 8.90 17.93 1.93
CA THR A 48 10.06 17.64 1.06
C THR A 48 9.70 16.66 -0.05
N ILE A 49 8.88 15.65 0.26
CA ILE A 49 8.43 14.67 -0.74
C ILE A 49 7.61 15.35 -1.85
N ARG A 50 6.71 16.28 -1.48
CA ARG A 50 5.93 17.08 -2.44
C ARG A 50 6.81 18.01 -3.27
N ASP A 51 7.77 18.69 -2.63
CA ASP A 51 8.66 19.64 -3.30
C ASP A 51 9.53 18.94 -4.37
N HIS A 52 9.78 17.64 -4.21
CA HIS A 52 10.44 16.80 -5.21
C HIS A 52 9.49 16.20 -6.27
N GLY A 53 8.23 16.61 -6.30
CA GLY A 53 7.28 16.30 -7.37
C GLY A 53 6.53 14.97 -7.22
N ALA A 54 6.61 14.31 -6.07
CA ALA A 54 5.80 13.12 -5.84
C ALA A 54 4.34 13.52 -5.56
N GLY A 55 3.40 13.01 -6.37
CA GLY A 55 1.96 13.19 -6.16
C GLY A 55 1.28 12.02 -5.44
N MET A 56 2.01 10.91 -5.24
CA MET A 56 1.52 9.69 -4.61
C MET A 56 2.66 9.00 -3.86
N ILE A 57 2.32 8.33 -2.76
CA ILE A 57 3.22 7.43 -2.03
C ILE A 57 2.65 6.02 -1.97
N LEU A 58 3.53 5.04 -1.77
CA LEU A 58 3.14 3.69 -1.37
C LEU A 58 3.26 3.59 0.15
N ALA A 59 2.23 3.11 0.84
CA ALA A 59 2.26 2.85 2.28
C ALA A 59 2.12 1.36 2.56
N ASN A 60 3.01 0.83 3.41
CA ASN A 60 2.97 -0.58 3.79
C ASN A 60 1.86 -0.84 4.82
N ALA A 61 0.74 -1.40 4.39
CA ALA A 61 -0.44 -1.66 5.22
C ALA A 61 -0.16 -2.71 6.29
N CYS A 62 0.58 -3.79 5.95
CA CYS A 62 0.92 -4.84 6.90
C CYS A 62 1.68 -4.31 8.12
N HIS A 63 2.65 -3.41 7.91
CA HIS A 63 3.38 -2.77 9.00
C HIS A 63 2.49 -1.88 9.85
N LEU A 64 1.60 -1.10 9.24
CA LEU A 64 0.66 -0.23 9.94
C LEU A 64 -0.37 -1.03 10.74
N HIS A 65 -0.82 -2.17 10.20
CA HIS A 65 -1.72 -3.10 10.89
C HIS A 65 -1.06 -3.74 12.11
N ASP A 66 0.20 -4.14 12.01
CA ASP A 66 0.93 -4.63 13.19
C ASP A 66 1.24 -3.50 14.19
N ARG A 67 1.66 -2.33 13.73
CA ARG A 67 1.92 -1.18 14.59
C ARG A 67 1.77 0.13 13.82
N PRO A 68 1.00 1.11 14.31
CA PRO A 68 0.31 1.13 15.61
C PRO A 68 -1.00 0.33 15.66
N GLY A 69 -1.46 -0.23 14.53
CA GLY A 69 -2.78 -0.80 14.36
C GLY A 69 -3.62 0.07 13.42
N ALA A 70 -4.32 -0.55 12.46
CA ALA A 70 -5.14 0.18 11.49
C ALA A 70 -6.27 0.97 12.18
N ASP A 71 -6.90 0.40 13.22
CA ASP A 71 -7.94 1.08 14.01
C ASP A 71 -7.41 2.31 14.75
N VAL A 72 -6.16 2.26 15.22
CA VAL A 72 -5.51 3.41 15.87
C VAL A 72 -5.32 4.53 14.84
N VAL A 73 -4.82 4.21 13.65
CA VAL A 73 -4.68 5.18 12.55
C VAL A 73 -6.03 5.75 12.15
N ALA A 74 -7.07 4.91 12.02
CA ALA A 74 -8.43 5.33 11.72
C ALA A 74 -8.96 6.32 12.76
N SER A 75 -8.77 6.04 14.05
CA SER A 75 -9.20 6.91 15.16
C SER A 75 -8.50 8.28 15.17
N LEU A 76 -7.33 8.39 14.54
CA LEU A 76 -6.56 9.62 14.39
C LEU A 76 -6.89 10.37 13.09
N GLY A 77 -7.94 9.97 12.37
CA GLY A 77 -8.40 10.63 11.15
C GLY A 77 -7.90 10.01 9.84
N GLY A 78 -7.45 8.75 9.89
CA GLY A 78 -6.95 8.03 8.72
C GLY A 78 -5.49 8.31 8.40
N LEU A 79 -4.92 7.57 7.44
CA LEU A 79 -3.48 7.56 7.20
C LEU A 79 -2.96 8.91 6.71
N HIS A 80 -3.72 9.62 5.87
CA HIS A 80 -3.41 10.97 5.42
C HIS A 80 -3.14 11.94 6.59
N ALA A 81 -4.08 12.00 7.55
CA ALA A 81 -3.96 12.86 8.73
C ALA A 81 -2.83 12.39 9.65
N PHE A 82 -2.72 11.07 9.87
CA PHE A 82 -1.70 10.46 10.71
C PHE A 82 -0.27 10.82 10.27
N MET A 83 -0.03 10.88 8.96
CA MET A 83 1.30 11.16 8.41
C MET A 83 1.51 12.60 7.93
N GLY A 84 0.47 13.45 7.94
CA GLY A 84 0.54 14.80 7.39
C GLY A 84 0.74 14.85 5.87
N TRP A 85 0.22 13.85 5.14
CA TRP A 85 0.28 13.76 3.68
C TRP A 85 -1.08 14.03 3.06
N ASP A 86 -1.11 14.89 2.06
CA ASP A 86 -2.31 15.38 1.36
C ASP A 86 -2.37 14.95 -0.12
N GLY A 87 -1.30 14.32 -0.63
CA GLY A 87 -1.28 13.63 -1.91
C GLY A 87 -1.96 12.26 -1.85
N LEU A 88 -1.91 11.50 -2.95
CA LEU A 88 -2.51 10.17 -3.01
C LEU A 88 -1.70 9.13 -2.19
N ILE A 89 -2.39 8.13 -1.66
CA ILE A 89 -1.81 6.97 -0.99
C ILE A 89 -2.29 5.69 -1.66
N LEU A 90 -1.32 4.91 -2.14
CA LEU A 90 -1.51 3.51 -2.50
C LEU A 90 -1.08 2.65 -1.31
N THR A 91 -1.93 1.74 -0.83
CA THR A 91 -1.50 0.73 0.15
C THR A 91 -1.27 -0.60 -0.51
N ASP A 92 -0.16 -1.25 -0.16
CA ASP A 92 0.06 -2.65 -0.51
C ASP A 92 -0.88 -3.59 0.27
N SER A 93 -0.90 -4.86 -0.13
CA SER A 93 -1.75 -5.88 0.49
C SER A 93 -1.09 -6.62 1.65
N GLY A 94 0.22 -6.48 1.83
CA GLY A 94 0.99 -7.30 2.76
C GLY A 94 1.44 -8.66 2.22
N GLY A 95 0.95 -9.09 1.03
CA GLY A 95 1.24 -10.42 0.47
C GLY A 95 2.73 -10.70 0.26
N PHE A 96 3.50 -9.68 -0.13
CA PHE A 96 4.95 -9.79 -0.27
C PHE A 96 5.68 -9.84 1.09
N GLN A 97 5.25 -9.06 2.09
CA GLN A 97 5.84 -9.16 3.44
C GLN A 97 5.63 -10.54 4.03
N VAL A 98 4.44 -11.11 3.85
CA VAL A 98 4.14 -12.49 4.21
C VAL A 98 5.09 -13.46 3.51
N PHE A 99 5.29 -13.31 2.19
CA PHE A 99 6.23 -14.12 1.43
C PHE A 99 7.64 -14.07 2.03
N SER A 100 8.14 -12.88 2.39
CA SER A 100 9.46 -12.71 3.01
C SER A 100 9.57 -13.31 4.42
N MET A 101 8.44 -13.68 5.04
CA MET A 101 8.33 -14.25 6.38
C MET A 101 7.81 -15.70 6.37
N MET A 102 7.81 -16.38 5.21
CA MET A 102 7.26 -17.73 5.07
C MET A 102 7.89 -18.76 6.03
N ASP A 103 9.15 -18.61 6.43
CA ASP A 103 9.80 -19.47 7.43
C ASP A 103 9.10 -19.47 8.80
N ILE A 104 8.31 -18.43 9.09
CA ILE A 104 7.56 -18.24 10.34
C ILE A 104 6.06 -18.04 10.10
N ALA A 105 5.56 -18.39 8.92
CA ALA A 105 4.16 -18.23 8.53
C ALA A 105 3.52 -19.58 8.13
N SER A 106 2.21 -19.71 8.38
CA SER A 106 1.39 -20.84 7.95
C SER A 106 0.31 -20.36 6.99
N LEU A 107 0.27 -20.92 5.79
CA LEU A 107 -0.68 -20.62 4.73
C LEU A 107 -1.80 -21.67 4.70
N ASP A 108 -3.04 -21.22 4.50
CA ASP A 108 -4.21 -22.05 4.20
C ASP A 108 -5.06 -21.38 3.10
N GLU A 109 -6.26 -21.88 2.82
CA GLU A 109 -7.12 -21.36 1.76
C GLU A 109 -7.63 -19.93 2.02
N ASP A 110 -7.79 -19.56 3.29
CA ASP A 110 -8.40 -18.29 3.70
C ASP A 110 -7.34 -17.19 3.90
N GLY A 111 -6.05 -17.51 3.77
CA GLY A 111 -4.95 -16.56 3.93
C GLY A 111 -3.78 -17.11 4.72
N VAL A 112 -3.10 -16.21 5.44
CA VAL A 112 -1.82 -16.51 6.09
C VAL A 112 -1.78 -16.03 7.53
N THR A 113 -1.26 -16.90 8.39
CA THR A 113 -1.00 -16.58 9.80
C THR A 113 0.50 -16.50 10.03
N PHE A 114 0.99 -15.43 10.63
CA PHE A 114 2.41 -15.25 10.95
C PHE A 114 2.56 -14.58 12.31
N ARG A 115 3.78 -14.52 12.84
CA ARG A 115 4.07 -13.83 14.10
C ARG A 115 4.58 -12.42 13.82
N SER A 116 4.07 -11.44 14.56
CA SER A 116 4.60 -10.08 14.55
C SER A 116 6.12 -10.10 14.84
N PRO A 117 6.96 -9.51 13.98
CA PRO A 117 8.38 -9.35 14.27
C PRO A 117 8.66 -8.42 15.47
N ILE A 118 7.65 -7.66 15.92
CA ILE A 118 7.79 -6.67 16.99
C ILE A 118 7.59 -7.32 18.36
N ASN A 119 6.58 -8.18 18.51
CA ASN A 119 6.19 -8.73 19.82
C ASN A 119 5.79 -10.21 19.80
N GLY A 120 5.87 -10.88 18.64
CA GLY A 120 5.59 -12.31 18.51
C GLY A 120 4.12 -12.72 18.55
N ARG A 121 3.18 -11.77 18.67
CA ARG A 121 1.74 -12.06 18.63
C ARG A 121 1.35 -12.62 17.26
N PRO A 122 0.41 -13.58 17.20
CA PRO A 122 -0.11 -14.05 15.92
C PRO A 122 -0.87 -12.93 15.21
N LEU A 123 -0.67 -12.82 13.91
CA LEU A 123 -1.36 -11.94 12.98
C LEU A 123 -1.92 -12.80 11.86
N ARG A 124 -3.12 -12.45 11.39
CA ARG A 124 -3.79 -13.10 10.27
C ARG A 124 -4.02 -12.07 9.18
N LEU A 125 -3.66 -12.42 7.95
CA LEU A 125 -4.00 -11.65 6.76
C LEU A 125 -4.63 -12.59 5.72
N GLY A 126 -5.86 -12.29 5.34
CA GLY A 126 -6.55 -12.86 4.19
C GLY A 126 -7.12 -11.74 3.32
N PRO A 127 -7.87 -12.09 2.26
CA PRO A 127 -8.50 -11.11 1.38
C PRO A 127 -9.38 -10.11 2.14
N ASP A 128 -10.19 -10.60 3.08
CA ASP A 128 -11.14 -9.77 3.84
C ASP A 128 -10.41 -8.86 4.84
N GLU A 129 -9.46 -9.41 5.62
CA GLU A 129 -8.70 -8.62 6.58
C GLU A 129 -7.88 -7.51 5.89
N VAL A 130 -7.32 -7.78 4.71
CA VAL A 130 -6.58 -6.77 3.95
C VAL A 130 -7.49 -5.64 3.49
N VAL A 131 -8.70 -5.96 3.02
CA VAL A 131 -9.69 -4.94 2.65
C VAL A 131 -10.06 -4.09 3.87
N ASP A 132 -10.36 -4.72 5.01
CA ASP A 132 -10.71 -4.01 6.25
C ASP A 132 -9.58 -3.08 6.72
N VAL A 133 -8.34 -3.57 6.69
CA VAL A 133 -7.15 -2.77 7.03
C VAL A 133 -7.02 -1.56 6.10
N GLN A 134 -7.10 -1.77 4.78
CA GLN A 134 -6.92 -0.67 3.81
C GLN A 134 -8.07 0.35 3.88
N LEU A 135 -9.29 -0.10 4.20
CA LEU A 135 -10.43 0.80 4.47
C LEU A 135 -10.20 1.62 5.74
N ALA A 136 -9.77 0.99 6.84
CA ALA A 136 -9.44 1.69 8.09
C ALA A 136 -8.30 2.71 7.91
N LEU A 137 -7.34 2.42 7.04
CA LEU A 137 -6.26 3.35 6.69
C LEU A 137 -6.71 4.50 5.77
N ASP A 138 -7.91 4.46 5.17
CA ASP A 138 -8.40 5.43 4.19
C ASP A 138 -7.50 5.56 2.94
N SER A 139 -7.10 4.40 2.37
CA SER A 139 -6.32 4.35 1.14
C SER A 139 -7.08 4.90 -0.07
N ASP A 140 -6.38 5.59 -0.98
CA ASP A 140 -6.98 6.00 -2.26
C ASP A 140 -6.97 4.87 -3.30
N ILE A 141 -5.88 4.08 -3.30
CA ILE A 141 -5.71 2.89 -4.13
C ILE A 141 -5.33 1.72 -3.22
N ALA A 142 -6.12 0.66 -3.28
CA ALA A 142 -6.01 -0.50 -2.41
C ALA A 142 -5.57 -1.70 -3.26
N MET A 143 -4.45 -2.32 -2.90
CA MET A 143 -3.96 -3.52 -3.60
C MET A 143 -4.67 -4.76 -3.07
N VAL A 144 -5.10 -5.64 -3.98
CA VAL A 144 -5.71 -6.93 -3.63
C VAL A 144 -4.69 -7.83 -2.93
N PHE A 145 -5.17 -8.67 -2.01
CA PHE A 145 -4.35 -9.71 -1.41
C PHE A 145 -3.95 -10.76 -2.44
N ASP A 146 -2.68 -11.15 -2.42
CA ASP A 146 -2.08 -12.05 -3.38
C ASP A 146 -1.06 -12.97 -2.72
N HIS A 147 -0.85 -14.14 -3.34
CA HIS A 147 0.18 -15.08 -2.97
C HIS A 147 1.33 -14.98 -3.98
N CYS A 148 2.45 -14.42 -3.53
CA CYS A 148 3.67 -14.33 -4.32
C CYS A 148 4.37 -15.71 -4.37
N PRO A 149 4.52 -16.36 -5.54
CA PRO A 149 5.21 -17.64 -5.63
C PRO A 149 6.73 -17.47 -5.50
N ALA A 150 7.38 -18.38 -4.77
CA ALA A 150 8.85 -18.40 -4.67
C ALA A 150 9.50 -18.69 -6.04
N LEU A 151 10.56 -17.95 -6.38
CA LEU A 151 11.38 -18.23 -7.54
C LEU A 151 12.61 -19.06 -7.15
N PRO A 152 13.01 -20.06 -7.96
CA PRO A 152 12.42 -20.43 -9.26
C PRO A 152 11.09 -21.18 -9.13
N ALA A 153 10.12 -20.83 -9.97
CA ALA A 153 8.83 -21.52 -10.09
C ALA A 153 8.65 -22.07 -11.51
N PRO A 154 8.07 -23.28 -11.68
CA PRO A 154 7.70 -23.77 -13.00
C PRO A 154 6.64 -22.86 -13.61
N ARG A 155 6.75 -22.62 -14.92
CA ARG A 155 5.73 -21.88 -15.67
C ARG A 155 4.45 -22.71 -15.68
N ARG A 156 3.37 -22.18 -15.11
CA ARG A 156 2.02 -22.76 -15.17
C ARG A 156 1.27 -22.23 -16.39
#